data_AF-B3CQC1-F1
#
_entry.id   AF-B3CQC1-F1
#
_cell.length_a   1.000
_cell.length_b   1.000
_cell.length_c   1.000
_cell.angle_alpha   90.00
_cell.angle_beta   90.00
_cell.angle_gamma   90.00
#
_symmetry.space_group_name_H-M   'P 1'
#
loop_
_entity.id
_entity.type
_entity.pdbx_description
1 polymer ?
#
loop_
_entity_poly.entity_id
_entity_poly.type
_entity_poly.pdbx_seq_one_letter_code
_entity_poly.pdbx_strand_id
1 'polypeptide(L)'
;MKKLNNLSIERKRAQQLVKFAKINLQNIQKKNEEYNKKFLAELVTDMTQGYNDDQKIKRMESKIEKYSSKFKSLMQKDQSGSRSKDLDYVTNEISECAMKVRLAFEEQVVKYCGEENLINDWDM
;
A
#
# COMPACT_ATOMS: atom_id res chain seq x y z
N MET A 1 -33.55 -30.10 32.20
CA MET A 1 -32.14 -30.44 31.89
C MET A 1 -31.76 -30.35 30.41
N LYS A 2 -32.56 -30.84 29.44
CA LYS A 2 -32.20 -30.80 27.99
C LYS A 2 -31.85 -29.41 27.41
N LYS A 3 -32.53 -28.34 27.89
CA LYS A 3 -32.36 -26.96 27.39
C LYS A 3 -30.99 -26.35 27.72
N LEU A 4 -30.41 -26.67 28.88
CA LEU A 4 -29.10 -26.19 29.33
C LEU A 4 -27.95 -26.83 28.54
N ASN A 5 -28.07 -28.12 28.19
CA ASN A 5 -27.08 -28.82 27.37
C ASN A 5 -27.03 -28.27 25.93
N ASN A 6 -28.18 -27.95 25.33
CA ASN A 6 -28.22 -27.31 24.01
C ASN A 6 -27.55 -25.93 24.01
N LEU A 7 -27.83 -25.09 25.02
CA LEU A 7 -27.18 -23.78 25.16
C LEU A 7 -25.65 -23.89 25.29
N SER A 8 -25.15 -24.90 26.01
CA SER A 8 -23.71 -25.17 26.14
C SER A 8 -23.07 -25.58 24.81
N ILE A 9 -23.76 -26.40 24.02
CA ILE A 9 -23.29 -26.83 22.68
C ILE A 9 -23.29 -25.65 21.70
N GLU A 10 -24.36 -24.86 21.67
CA GLU A 10 -24.46 -23.66 20.84
C GLU A 10 -23.36 -22.65 21.17
N ARG A 11 -23.09 -22.42 22.46
CA ARG A 11 -22.00 -21.54 22.91
C ARG A 11 -20.63 -22.03 22.44
N LYS A 12 -20.36 -23.34 22.52
CA LYS A 12 -19.11 -23.93 22.02
C LYS A 12 -18.95 -23.77 20.50
N ARG A 13 -20.04 -23.97 19.74
CA ARG A 13 -20.04 -23.75 18.28
C ARG A 13 -19.80 -22.29 17.92
N ALA A 14 -20.46 -21.36 18.61
CA ALA A 14 -20.26 -19.93 18.41
C ALA A 14 -18.80 -19.52 18.69
N GLN A 15 -18.20 -20.02 19.77
CA GLN A 15 -16.78 -19.78 20.08
C GLN A 15 -15.83 -20.30 19.00
N GLN A 16 -16.10 -21.49 18.45
CA GLN A 16 -15.33 -22.04 17.33
C GLN A 16 -15.45 -21.18 16.08
N LEU A 17 -16.66 -20.74 15.70
CA LEU A 17 -16.88 -19.85 14.55
C LEU A 17 -16.13 -18.52 14.71
N VAL A 18 -16.15 -17.92 15.90
CA VAL A 18 -15.38 -16.70 16.19
C VAL A 18 -13.88 -16.95 16.04
N LYS A 19 -13.37 -18.10 16.52
CA LYS A 19 -11.96 -18.45 16.37
C LYS A 19 -11.56 -18.59 14.89
N PHE A 20 -12.37 -19.28 14.09
CA PHE A 20 -12.14 -19.41 12.65
C PHE A 20 -12.18 -18.05 11.93
N ALA A 21 -13.16 -17.21 12.24
CA ALA A 21 -13.26 -15.87 11.67
C ALA A 21 -12.01 -15.03 11.98
N LYS A 22 -11.51 -15.07 13.22
CA LYS A 22 -10.27 -14.37 13.60
C LYS A 22 -9.06 -14.86 12.81
N ILE A 23 -8.87 -16.17 12.66
CA ILE A 23 -7.76 -16.74 11.88
C ILE A 23 -7.87 -16.33 10.42
N ASN A 24 -9.06 -16.39 9.84
CA ASN A 24 -9.28 -15.99 8.45
C ASN A 24 -8.98 -14.50 8.22
N LEU A 25 -9.42 -13.62 9.13
CA LEU A 25 -9.11 -12.20 9.06
C LEU A 25 -7.60 -11.94 9.13
N GLN A 26 -6.89 -12.61 10.04
CA GLN A 26 -5.43 -12.50 10.14
C GLN A 26 -4.73 -12.98 8.85
N ASN A 27 -5.21 -14.07 8.25
CA ASN A 27 -4.65 -14.58 7.00
C ASN A 27 -4.90 -13.61 5.83
N ILE A 28 -6.08 -12.99 5.77
CA ILE A 28 -6.40 -11.97 4.76
C ILE A 28 -5.50 -10.75 4.93
N GLN A 29 -5.31 -10.27 6.18
CA GLN A 29 -4.42 -9.15 6.49
C GLN A 29 -2.98 -9.43 6.04
N LYS A 30 -2.42 -10.59 6.40
CA LYS A 30 -1.06 -10.98 5.99
C LYS A 30 -0.89 -11.03 4.48
N LYS A 31 -1.85 -11.64 3.77
CA LYS A 31 -1.81 -11.69 2.30
C LYS A 31 -1.86 -10.30 1.68
N ASN A 32 -2.64 -9.39 2.26
CA ASN A 32 -2.70 -8.01 1.79
C ASN A 32 -1.38 -7.27 2.03
N GLU A 33 -0.76 -7.43 3.19
CA GLU A 33 0.55 -6.86 3.50
C GLU A 33 1.65 -7.37 2.56
N GLU A 34 1.71 -8.68 2.31
CA GLU A 34 2.65 -9.28 1.35
C GLU A 34 2.43 -8.74 -0.05
N TYR A 35 1.18 -8.62 -0.48
CA TYR A 35 0.84 -8.05 -1.77
C TYR A 35 1.28 -6.59 -1.86
N ASN A 36 1.08 -5.79 -0.82
CA ASN A 36 1.53 -4.39 -0.76
C ASN A 36 3.04 -4.27 -0.87
N LYS A 37 3.78 -5.03 -0.05
CA LYS A 37 5.25 -5.08 -0.09
C LYS A 37 5.78 -5.45 -1.48
N LYS A 38 5.18 -6.46 -2.11
CA LYS A 38 5.55 -6.89 -3.46
C LYS A 38 5.36 -5.76 -4.48
N PHE A 39 4.23 -5.06 -4.42
CA PHE A 39 3.98 -3.93 -5.33
C PHE A 39 4.98 -2.78 -5.12
N LEU A 40 5.27 -2.40 -3.88
CA LEU A 40 6.23 -1.33 -3.60
C LEU A 40 7.63 -1.70 -4.08
N ALA A 41 8.10 -2.93 -3.80
CA ALA A 41 9.39 -3.40 -4.28
C ALA A 41 9.48 -3.41 -5.81
N GLU A 42 8.42 -3.87 -6.47
CA GLU A 42 8.32 -3.88 -7.93
C GLU A 42 8.24 -2.47 -8.53
N LEU A 43 7.63 -1.51 -7.83
CA LEU A 43 7.54 -0.11 -8.23
C LEU A 43 8.91 0.57 -8.12
N VAL A 44 9.60 0.40 -6.98
CA VAL A 44 10.98 0.88 -6.76
C VAL A 44 11.92 0.29 -7.81
N THR A 45 11.78 -1.01 -8.11
CA THR A 45 12.58 -1.69 -9.13
C THR A 45 12.44 -1.04 -10.50
N ASP A 46 11.22 -0.70 -10.92
CA ASP A 46 10.97 -0.04 -12.21
C ASP A 46 11.61 1.36 -12.29
N MET A 47 11.82 2.04 -11.15
CA MET A 47 12.46 3.35 -11.09
C MET A 47 13.99 3.31 -10.95
N THR A 48 14.54 2.22 -10.40
CA THR A 48 15.96 2.14 -10.00
C THR A 48 16.81 1.31 -10.95
N GLN A 49 16.33 0.17 -11.45
CA GLN A 49 17.17 -0.80 -12.14
C GLN A 49 17.42 -0.47 -13.62
N GLY A 50 18.70 -0.53 -14.03
CA GLY A 50 19.22 -0.98 -15.35
C GLY A 50 18.71 -0.36 -16.65
N TYR A 51 17.70 0.49 -16.59
CA TYR A 51 17.04 1.14 -17.71
C TYR A 51 17.50 2.60 -17.80
N ASN A 52 17.37 3.19 -18.98
CA ASN A 52 17.48 4.64 -19.07
C ASN A 52 16.28 5.30 -18.36
N ASP A 53 16.43 6.56 -18.00
CA ASP A 53 15.43 7.27 -17.20
C ASP A 53 14.04 7.36 -17.87
N ASP A 54 13.97 7.46 -19.20
CA ASP A 54 12.68 7.55 -19.90
C ASP A 54 11.94 6.21 -19.87
N GLN A 55 12.69 5.10 -19.95
CA GLN A 55 12.15 3.76 -19.76
C GLN A 55 11.69 3.56 -18.30
N LYS A 56 12.44 4.06 -17.33
CA LYS A 56 12.05 4.01 -15.90
C LYS A 56 10.72 4.73 -15.67
N ILE A 57 10.59 5.95 -16.18
CA ILE A 57 9.37 6.76 -16.10
C ILE A 57 8.19 6.00 -16.73
N LYS A 58 8.33 5.54 -17.98
CA LYS A 58 7.25 4.81 -18.67
C LYS A 58 6.79 3.56 -17.92
N ARG A 59 7.73 2.80 -17.34
CA ARG A 59 7.41 1.58 -16.58
C ARG A 59 6.71 1.90 -15.28
N MET A 60 7.19 2.90 -14.54
CA MET A 60 6.56 3.41 -13.33
C MET A 60 5.13 3.86 -13.62
N GLU A 61 4.94 4.72 -14.62
CA GLU A 61 3.62 5.24 -15.00
C GLU A 61 2.66 4.12 -15.40
N SER A 62 3.11 3.20 -16.26
CA SER A 62 2.32 2.05 -16.70
C SER A 62 1.90 1.15 -15.53
N LYS A 63 2.81 0.91 -14.56
CA LYS A 63 2.49 0.14 -13.35
C LYS A 63 1.51 0.88 -12.44
N ILE A 64 1.70 2.18 -12.22
CA ILE A 64 0.82 3.00 -11.40
C ILE A 64 -0.58 3.05 -12.01
N GLU A 65 -0.69 3.28 -13.32
CA GLU A 65 -1.99 3.32 -14.02
C GLU A 65 -2.73 1.97 -13.89
N LYS A 66 -2.02 0.86 -14.13
CA LYS A 66 -2.59 -0.50 -14.01
C LYS A 66 -3.10 -0.81 -12.60
N TYR A 67 -2.46 -0.25 -11.57
CA TYR A 67 -2.77 -0.53 -10.16
C TYR A 67 -3.12 0.75 -9.39
N SER A 68 -3.83 1.68 -10.03
CA SER A 68 -4.08 3.03 -9.51
C SER A 68 -4.76 3.06 -8.15
N SER A 69 -5.80 2.25 -7.93
CA SER A 69 -6.48 2.15 -6.64
C SER A 69 -5.54 1.71 -5.51
N LYS A 70 -4.61 0.80 -5.82
CA LYS A 70 -3.63 0.31 -4.86
C LYS A 70 -2.58 1.37 -4.59
N PHE A 71 -2.03 1.98 -5.64
CA PHE A 71 -1.09 3.08 -5.53
C PHE A 71 -1.67 4.20 -4.65
N LYS A 72 -2.89 4.66 -4.95
CA LYS A 72 -3.60 5.66 -4.15
C LYS A 72 -3.72 5.24 -2.68
N SER A 73 -4.16 4.01 -2.42
CA SER A 73 -4.34 3.52 -1.04
C SER A 73 -3.05 3.50 -0.22
N LEU A 74 -1.90 3.31 -0.87
CA LEU A 74 -0.59 3.25 -0.24
C LEU A 74 0.05 4.63 -0.13
N MET A 75 -0.19 5.55 -1.07
CA MET A 75 0.49 6.85 -1.10
C MET A 75 -0.28 7.96 -0.39
N GLN A 76 -1.60 7.83 -0.25
CA GLN A 76 -2.43 8.83 0.43
C GLN A 76 -2.07 8.95 1.92
N LYS A 77 -2.26 10.14 2.48
CA LYS A 77 -2.17 10.38 3.92
C LYS A 77 -2.99 9.37 4.71
N ASP A 78 -2.47 8.97 5.86
CA ASP A 78 -3.18 8.08 6.76
C ASP A 78 -4.40 8.78 7.39
N GLN A 79 -5.18 8.05 8.20
CA GLN A 79 -6.38 8.59 8.84
C GLN A 79 -6.12 9.76 9.79
N SER A 80 -4.86 9.97 10.21
CA SER A 80 -4.45 11.12 11.02
C SER A 80 -4.07 12.35 10.18
N GLY A 81 -4.08 12.23 8.85
CA GLY A 81 -3.58 13.26 7.94
C GLY A 81 -2.07 13.27 7.82
N SER A 82 -1.36 12.30 8.41
CA SER A 82 0.09 12.16 8.33
C SER A 82 0.49 11.52 7.00
N ARG A 83 1.70 11.83 6.52
CA ARG A 83 2.23 11.23 5.29
C ARG A 83 2.35 9.72 5.42
N SER A 84 2.04 9.04 4.33
CA SER A 84 2.14 7.59 4.29
C SER A 84 3.60 7.13 4.47
N LYS A 85 3.78 6.13 5.34
CA LYS A 85 5.06 5.43 5.50
C LYS A 85 5.52 4.73 4.21
N ASP A 86 4.57 4.29 3.38
CA ASP A 86 4.89 3.68 2.10
C ASP A 86 5.37 4.73 1.08
N LEU A 87 4.81 5.94 1.14
CA LEU A 87 5.29 7.07 0.34
C LEU A 87 6.69 7.50 0.79
N ASP A 88 6.95 7.57 2.10
CA ASP A 88 8.29 7.84 2.64
C ASP A 88 9.30 6.77 2.20
N TYR A 89 8.91 5.50 2.29
CA TYR A 89 9.72 4.39 1.82
C TYR A 89 10.12 4.56 0.35
N VAL A 90 9.15 4.74 -0.56
CA VAL A 90 9.47 4.89 -1.98
C VAL A 90 10.32 6.13 -2.25
N THR A 91 10.01 7.25 -1.60
CA THR A 91 10.78 8.50 -1.72
C THR A 91 12.25 8.30 -1.36
N ASN A 92 12.52 7.57 -0.28
CA ASN A 92 13.88 7.28 0.17
C ASN A 92 14.62 6.38 -0.81
N GLU A 93 13.98 5.31 -1.30
CA GLU A 93 14.58 4.36 -2.24
C GLU A 93 14.92 4.99 -3.60
N ILE A 94 14.16 6.00 -4.03
CA ILE A 94 14.42 6.69 -5.31
C ILE A 94 15.27 7.96 -5.16
N SER A 95 15.77 8.27 -3.96
CA SER A 95 16.49 9.53 -3.68
C SER A 95 17.72 9.74 -4.57
N GLU A 96 18.41 8.66 -4.94
CA GLU A 96 19.58 8.66 -5.83
C GLU A 96 19.23 8.59 -7.33
N CYS A 97 17.94 8.45 -7.68
CA CYS A 97 17.52 8.48 -9.08
C CYS A 97 17.67 9.88 -9.68
N ALA A 98 17.82 9.92 -11.01
CA ALA A 98 17.82 11.17 -11.77
C ALA A 98 16.60 12.02 -11.42
N MET A 99 16.78 13.34 -11.34
CA MET A 99 15.74 14.28 -10.91
C MET A 99 14.44 14.11 -11.70
N LYS A 100 14.51 13.89 -13.02
CA LYS A 100 13.32 13.66 -13.85
C LYS A 100 12.51 12.41 -13.47
N VAL A 101 13.16 11.35 -12.98
CA VAL A 101 12.45 10.14 -12.50
C VAL A 101 11.72 10.44 -11.20
N ARG A 102 12.37 11.18 -10.29
CA ARG A 102 11.77 11.60 -9.02
C ARG A 102 10.58 12.54 -9.22
N LEU A 103 10.74 13.55 -10.09
CA LEU A 103 9.65 14.47 -10.43
C LEU A 103 8.47 13.74 -11.07
N ALA A 104 8.72 12.83 -12.01
CA ALA A 104 7.65 12.04 -12.61
C ALA A 104 6.92 11.18 -11.55
N PHE A 105 7.63 10.64 -10.56
CA PHE A 105 6.98 9.93 -9.45
C PHE A 105 6.09 10.86 -8.62
N GLU A 106 6.58 12.06 -8.27
CA GLU A 106 5.81 13.07 -7.54
C GLU A 106 4.56 13.51 -8.32
N GLU A 107 4.67 13.71 -9.63
CA GLU A 107 3.53 14.00 -10.51
C GLU A 107 2.47 12.89 -10.45
N GLN A 108 2.86 11.62 -10.39
CA GLN A 108 1.89 10.53 -10.20
C GLN A 108 1.26 10.54 -8.81
N VAL A 109 2.03 10.86 -7.75
CA VAL A 109 1.48 11.02 -6.40
C VAL A 109 0.42 12.13 -6.39
N VAL A 110 0.71 13.29 -6.98
CA VAL A 110 -0.24 14.40 -7.13
C VAL A 110 -1.48 13.95 -7.90
N LYS A 111 -1.28 13.35 -9.08
CA LYS A 111 -2.36 12.91 -9.96
C LYS A 111 -3.36 11.98 -9.28
N TYR A 112 -2.90 11.04 -8.46
CA TYR A 112 -3.77 10.01 -7.88
C TYR A 112 -4.19 10.29 -6.43
N CYS A 113 -3.38 11.05 -5.69
CA CYS A 113 -3.59 11.29 -4.26
C CYS A 113 -3.99 12.72 -3.94
N GLY A 114 -3.57 13.70 -4.75
CA GLY A 114 -3.74 15.14 -4.51
C GLY A 114 -2.44 15.81 -4.04
N GLU A 115 -2.29 17.09 -4.35
CA GLU A 115 -1.11 17.92 -4.02
C GLU A 115 -0.84 17.95 -2.51
N GLU A 116 -1.88 17.87 -1.69
CA GLU A 116 -1.79 17.85 -0.24
C GLU A 116 -1.03 16.64 0.32
N ASN A 117 -0.71 15.63 -0.50
CA ASN A 117 0.09 14.47 -0.11
C ASN A 117 1.59 14.67 -0.34
N LEU A 118 1.98 15.72 -1.06
CA LEU A 118 3.37 16.19 -1.10
C LEU A 118 3.68 16.93 0.21
N ILE A 119 4.85 16.69 0.81
CA ILE A 119 5.31 17.44 2.00
C ILE A 119 6.15 18.66 1.61
N ASN A 120 6.78 18.66 0.44
CA ASN A 120 7.73 19.71 0.09
C ASN A 120 7.03 20.86 -0.64
N ASP A 121 6.60 21.86 0.13
CA ASP A 121 6.77 23.25 -0.28
C ASP A 121 8.29 23.46 -0.46
N TRP A 122 8.82 23.29 -1.67
CA TRP A 122 10.20 23.67 -1.99
C TRP A 122 10.38 25.20 -2.14
N ASP A 123 9.39 25.99 -1.69
CA ASP A 123 9.46 27.44 -1.55
C ASP A 123 9.91 27.80 -0.12
N MET A 124 11.22 27.70 0.13
CA MET A 124 11.94 28.57 1.07
C MET A 124 13.35 28.88 0.57
#